data_AF-A0A1K1R992-F1
#
_entry.id   AF-A0A1K1R992-F1
#
_cell.length_a   1.000
_cell.length_b   1.000
_cell.length_c   1.000
_cell.angle_alpha   90.00
_cell.angle_beta   90.00
_cell.angle_gamma   90.00
#
_symmetry.space_group_name_H-M   'P 1'
#
loop_
_entity.id
_entity.type
_entity.pdbx_description
1 polymer ?
#
loop_
_entity_poly.entity_id
_entity_poly.type
_entity_poly.pdbx_seq_one_letter_code
_entity_poly.pdbx_strand_id
1 'polypeptide(L)'
;MGFHIDLANDGNFDQNEGLAGFYSDDTRTISGAFKPIFNDVEIVVTNDLFLDVAMGVTNNSNFILGDVVTPRNQLDITLDYINNAFYNGENNLNKVDGYVSIANKQDFIFPVGDIDKIRPLQLESESSNNMASSAYFYEDPNSPSTFTNTFNTDTKADILTAVSTYEFWDLDADTTSKVTLRWDTDSTIENFVDVIEDIRIVGWNKALNIWENLGNTAMAGNFDSGYVTSDSFIANDYEIITFGTSLSADSVNFDNYFVSPNNDGVNDFLYFESISLSPDNNNLKIYNRWGRVVYNKEGYNNTFGGIANVKGVVTDGNALPDGVYFYVLNLRDISIKHQGYIYLGYQN
;
A
#
# COMPACT_ATOMS: atom_id res chain seq x y z
N MET A 1 -15.36 1.48 -38.26
CA MET A 1 -14.66 2.70 -38.68
C MET A 1 -13.18 2.53 -38.38
N GLY A 2 -12.29 3.03 -39.23
CA GLY A 2 -10.84 3.01 -38.97
C GLY A 2 -10.25 4.41 -39.09
N PHE A 3 -9.64 4.89 -38.03
CA PHE A 3 -8.91 6.15 -37.96
C PHE A 3 -7.44 5.88 -38.26
N HIS A 4 -6.95 6.49 -39.34
CA HIS A 4 -5.53 6.48 -39.73
C HIS A 4 -4.87 7.86 -39.53
N ILE A 5 -5.60 8.77 -38.89
CA ILE A 5 -5.22 10.14 -38.55
C ILE A 5 -5.75 10.44 -37.14
N ASP A 6 -5.33 11.57 -36.58
CA ASP A 6 -5.82 12.04 -35.28
C ASP A 6 -7.33 12.32 -35.32
N LEU A 7 -8.00 12.10 -34.18
CA LEU A 7 -9.42 12.32 -34.02
C LEU A 7 -9.65 13.59 -33.19
N ALA A 8 -10.24 14.62 -33.78
CA ALA A 8 -10.77 15.76 -33.05
C ALA A 8 -12.30 15.64 -32.95
N ASN A 9 -12.83 15.45 -31.72
CA ASN A 9 -14.26 15.34 -31.47
C ASN A 9 -14.85 16.61 -30.86
N ASP A 10 -15.44 17.45 -31.71
CA ASP A 10 -16.13 18.70 -31.32
C ASP A 10 -17.66 18.58 -31.39
N GLY A 11 -18.19 17.35 -31.37
CA GLY A 11 -19.62 17.07 -31.36
C GLY A 11 -20.00 15.84 -30.53
N ASN A 12 -21.29 15.46 -30.58
CA ASN A 12 -21.74 14.23 -29.95
C ASN A 12 -21.27 13.02 -30.76
N PHE A 13 -20.57 12.12 -30.09
CA PHE A 13 -20.10 10.85 -30.64
C PHE A 13 -20.32 9.75 -29.59
N ASP A 14 -21.57 9.34 -29.38
CA ASP A 14 -21.95 8.56 -28.18
C ASP A 14 -23.02 7.46 -28.39
N GLN A 15 -23.44 7.20 -29.63
CA GLN A 15 -24.47 6.21 -29.97
C GLN A 15 -24.03 5.30 -31.12
N ASN A 16 -22.79 4.83 -31.05
CA ASN A 16 -22.18 3.97 -32.06
C ASN A 16 -22.34 2.50 -31.64
N GLU A 17 -22.52 1.59 -32.61
CA GLU A 17 -22.80 0.15 -32.36
C GLU A 17 -21.76 -0.77 -33.02
N GLY A 18 -20.58 -0.24 -33.35
CA GLY A 18 -19.57 -0.98 -34.10
C GLY A 18 -18.14 -0.70 -33.66
N LEU A 19 -17.22 -1.38 -34.32
CA LEU A 19 -15.79 -1.25 -34.10
C LEU A 19 -15.24 0.07 -34.64
N ALA A 20 -14.54 0.81 -33.79
CA ALA A 20 -13.65 1.91 -34.14
C ALA A 20 -12.20 1.48 -33.91
N GLY A 21 -11.40 1.43 -34.96
CA GLY A 21 -9.97 1.11 -34.83
C GLY A 21 -9.10 2.35 -35.01
N PHE A 22 -8.01 2.44 -34.25
CA PHE A 22 -6.94 3.43 -34.44
C PHE A 22 -5.71 2.71 -34.97
N TYR A 23 -5.25 3.09 -36.15
CA TYR A 23 -4.19 2.38 -36.89
C TYR A 23 -3.10 3.34 -37.33
N SER A 24 -1.88 3.19 -36.83
CA SER A 24 -0.75 4.00 -37.24
C SER A 24 0.62 3.37 -36.93
N ASP A 25 1.58 3.61 -37.82
CA ASP A 25 3.01 3.33 -37.59
C ASP A 25 3.70 4.45 -36.78
N ASP A 26 2.93 5.45 -36.34
CA ASP A 26 3.39 6.62 -35.57
C ASP A 26 2.35 6.96 -34.49
N THR A 27 2.57 8.02 -33.71
CA THR A 27 1.67 8.45 -32.63
C THR A 27 0.31 8.89 -33.17
N ARG A 28 -0.77 8.62 -32.42
CA ARG A 28 -2.11 9.18 -32.66
C ARG A 28 -2.60 9.95 -31.46
N THR A 29 -3.43 10.96 -31.70
CA THR A 29 -4.07 11.72 -30.63
C THR A 29 -5.60 11.74 -30.79
N ILE A 30 -6.31 11.62 -29.68
CA ILE A 30 -7.73 11.95 -29.57
C ILE A 30 -7.86 13.24 -28.77
N SER A 31 -8.44 14.26 -29.40
CA SER A 31 -8.61 15.60 -28.85
C SER A 31 -10.04 16.11 -29.09
N GLY A 32 -10.33 17.34 -28.66
CA GLY A 32 -11.57 18.04 -28.96
C GLY A 32 -12.33 18.46 -27.71
N ALA A 33 -13.50 19.08 -27.92
CA ALA A 33 -14.31 19.63 -26.83
C ALA A 33 -15.13 18.57 -26.07
N PHE A 34 -15.36 17.38 -26.64
CA PHE A 34 -16.25 16.37 -26.07
C PHE A 34 -15.63 14.97 -26.08
N LYS A 35 -15.86 14.22 -24.99
CA LYS A 35 -15.49 12.80 -24.87
C LYS A 35 -16.22 11.96 -25.94
N PRO A 36 -15.52 11.32 -26.88
CA PRO A 36 -16.13 10.30 -27.73
C PRO A 36 -16.37 9.00 -26.93
N ILE A 37 -17.48 8.33 -27.22
CA ILE A 37 -17.84 7.03 -26.66
C ILE A 37 -18.01 6.04 -27.82
N PHE A 38 -17.25 4.95 -27.75
CA PHE A 38 -17.21 3.88 -28.73
C PHE A 38 -17.84 2.60 -28.16
N ASN A 39 -18.46 1.79 -29.02
CA ASN A 39 -18.91 0.48 -28.60
C ASN A 39 -17.73 -0.49 -28.47
N ASP A 40 -17.04 -0.71 -29.58
CA ASP A 40 -15.82 -1.50 -29.62
C ASP A 40 -14.66 -0.63 -30.11
N VAL A 41 -13.49 -0.78 -29.48
CA VAL A 41 -12.25 -0.10 -29.86
C VAL A 41 -11.17 -1.12 -30.14
N GLU A 42 -10.37 -0.87 -31.17
CA GLU A 42 -9.13 -1.62 -31.46
C GLU A 42 -7.97 -0.64 -31.61
N ILE A 43 -6.84 -0.96 -30.99
CA ILE A 43 -5.69 -0.05 -30.86
C ILE A 43 -4.47 -0.71 -31.46
N VAL A 44 -4.01 -0.14 -32.59
CA VAL A 44 -2.84 -0.56 -33.34
C VAL A 44 -2.00 0.68 -33.66
N VAL A 45 -1.33 1.24 -32.66
CA VAL A 45 -0.59 2.50 -32.77
C VAL A 45 0.84 2.30 -32.27
N THR A 46 1.83 2.40 -33.15
CA THR A 46 3.23 2.01 -32.83
C THR A 46 3.88 2.91 -31.77
N ASN A 47 3.57 4.21 -31.78
CA ASN A 47 4.07 5.19 -30.80
C ASN A 47 2.90 5.75 -29.96
N ASP A 48 2.04 4.85 -29.49
CA ASP A 48 0.95 5.09 -28.54
C ASP A 48 -0.20 6.01 -29.00
N LEU A 49 -1.35 5.81 -28.37
CA LEU A 49 -2.56 6.62 -28.54
C LEU A 49 -2.72 7.58 -27.36
N PHE A 50 -2.50 8.88 -27.59
CA PHE A 50 -2.61 9.91 -26.56
C PHE A 50 -4.03 10.46 -26.48
N LEU A 51 -4.54 10.61 -25.25
CA LEU A 51 -5.81 11.24 -24.97
C LEU A 51 -5.58 12.66 -24.44
N ASP A 52 -6.03 13.66 -25.19
CA ASP A 52 -6.18 15.06 -24.74
C ASP A 52 -7.60 15.34 -24.23
N VAL A 53 -8.51 14.39 -24.44
CA VAL A 53 -9.88 14.34 -23.91
C VAL A 53 -10.19 12.89 -23.56
N ALA A 54 -10.97 12.65 -22.49
CA ALA A 54 -11.35 11.30 -22.10
C ALA A 54 -12.02 10.53 -23.25
N MET A 55 -11.90 9.21 -23.25
CA MET A 55 -12.50 8.29 -24.23
C MET A 55 -13.33 7.23 -23.51
N GLY A 56 -14.57 7.01 -23.96
CA GLY A 56 -15.44 5.97 -23.40
C GLY A 56 -15.53 4.71 -24.26
N VAL A 57 -15.66 3.56 -23.60
CA VAL A 57 -15.89 2.25 -24.21
C VAL A 57 -17.09 1.58 -23.51
N THR A 58 -18.05 1.05 -24.29
CA THR A 58 -19.26 0.41 -23.74
C THR A 58 -19.30 -1.11 -23.89
N ASN A 59 -18.45 -1.72 -24.74
CA ASN A 59 -18.37 -3.16 -24.93
C ASN A 59 -16.95 -3.72 -24.84
N ASN A 60 -16.09 -3.53 -25.84
CA ASN A 60 -14.74 -4.12 -25.84
C ASN A 60 -13.66 -3.12 -26.27
N SER A 61 -12.52 -3.09 -25.57
CA SER A 61 -11.29 -2.48 -26.09
C SER A 61 -10.21 -3.55 -26.31
N ASN A 62 -9.64 -3.62 -27.51
CA ASN A 62 -8.58 -4.56 -27.86
C ASN A 62 -7.25 -3.84 -28.01
N PHE A 63 -6.31 -4.13 -27.11
CA PHE A 63 -4.93 -3.66 -27.16
C PHE A 63 -4.09 -4.59 -28.05
N ILE A 64 -3.75 -4.16 -29.26
CA ILE A 64 -2.93 -4.96 -30.18
C ILE A 64 -1.49 -4.44 -30.20
N LEU A 65 -1.32 -3.13 -30.32
CA LEU A 65 -0.02 -2.47 -30.37
C LEU A 65 -0.11 -1.06 -29.78
N GLY A 66 0.79 -0.77 -28.84
CA GLY A 66 0.94 0.52 -28.18
C GLY A 66 0.04 0.70 -26.98
N ASP A 67 0.42 1.65 -26.15
CA ASP A 67 -0.35 2.06 -24.98
C ASP A 67 -1.45 3.06 -25.37
N VAL A 68 -2.44 3.17 -24.49
CA VAL A 68 -3.26 4.38 -24.39
C VAL A 68 -2.67 5.24 -23.31
N VAL A 69 -2.25 6.45 -23.66
CA VAL A 69 -1.60 7.37 -22.71
C VAL A 69 -2.62 8.40 -22.24
N THR A 70 -2.80 8.47 -20.92
CA THR A 70 -3.63 9.47 -20.26
C THR A 70 -2.79 10.31 -19.28
N PRO A 71 -3.02 11.62 -19.22
CA PRO A 71 -2.21 12.51 -18.38
C PRO A 71 -2.44 12.25 -16.88
N ARG A 72 -1.37 11.96 -16.14
CA ARG A 72 -1.40 11.78 -14.67
C ARG A 72 -1.66 13.06 -13.88
N ASN A 73 -1.59 14.23 -14.52
CA ASN A 73 -1.85 15.54 -13.91
C ASN A 73 -3.21 16.15 -14.31
N GLN A 74 -4.02 15.44 -15.11
CA GLN A 74 -5.36 15.85 -15.50
C GLN A 74 -6.33 14.68 -15.33
N LEU A 75 -6.82 14.51 -14.10
CA LEU A 75 -7.59 13.33 -13.66
C LEU A 75 -8.92 13.11 -14.41
N ASP A 76 -9.45 14.14 -15.07
CA ASP A 76 -10.67 14.04 -15.88
C ASP A 76 -10.44 13.43 -17.29
N ILE A 77 -9.19 13.19 -17.69
CA ILE A 77 -8.83 12.63 -18.99
C ILE A 77 -8.44 11.17 -18.82
N THR A 78 -9.41 10.29 -18.99
CA THR A 78 -9.26 8.85 -18.74
C THR A 78 -9.74 8.00 -19.92
N LEU A 79 -9.31 6.74 -19.94
CA LEU A 79 -9.99 5.69 -20.70
C LEU A 79 -11.10 5.10 -19.82
N ASP A 80 -12.36 5.26 -20.22
CA ASP A 80 -13.53 4.87 -19.42
C ASP A 80 -14.11 3.54 -19.88
N TYR A 81 -14.29 2.60 -18.95
CA TYR A 81 -15.05 1.37 -19.15
C TYR A 81 -16.43 1.49 -18.52
N ILE A 82 -17.45 1.55 -19.37
CA ILE A 82 -18.83 1.86 -18.95
C ILE A 82 -19.69 0.59 -18.95
N ASN A 83 -20.48 0.39 -17.89
CA ASN A 83 -21.42 -0.72 -17.73
C ASN A 83 -20.75 -2.10 -17.85
N ASN A 84 -20.94 -2.82 -18.95
CA ASN A 84 -20.42 -4.16 -19.17
C ASN A 84 -19.10 -4.18 -19.95
N ALA A 85 -18.51 -3.00 -20.23
CA ALA A 85 -17.28 -2.91 -21.02
C ALA A 85 -16.14 -3.72 -20.42
N PHE A 86 -15.33 -4.35 -21.26
CA PHE A 86 -14.16 -5.12 -20.89
C PHE A 86 -13.02 -4.83 -21.88
N TYR A 87 -11.84 -5.39 -21.62
CA TYR A 87 -10.69 -5.28 -22.50
C TYR A 87 -10.00 -6.63 -22.70
N ASN A 88 -9.08 -6.67 -23.65
CA ASN A 88 -8.14 -7.77 -23.88
C ASN A 88 -6.88 -7.28 -24.58
N GLY A 89 -5.86 -8.13 -24.60
CA GLY A 89 -4.60 -7.88 -25.31
C GLY A 89 -3.56 -7.11 -24.50
N GLU A 90 -3.85 -6.86 -23.23
CA GLU A 90 -2.97 -6.16 -22.33
C GLU A 90 -1.67 -6.93 -22.08
N ASN A 91 -0.56 -6.20 -22.05
CA ASN A 91 0.75 -6.70 -21.65
C ASN A 91 1.65 -5.52 -21.28
N ASN A 92 2.92 -5.79 -21.03
CA ASN A 92 3.92 -4.78 -20.68
C ASN A 92 4.04 -3.60 -21.68
N LEU A 93 3.73 -3.81 -22.96
CA LEU A 93 3.84 -2.81 -24.03
C LEU A 93 2.50 -2.35 -24.60
N ASN A 94 1.38 -2.95 -24.14
CA ASN A 94 0.05 -2.53 -24.53
C ASN A 94 -0.84 -2.48 -23.28
N LYS A 95 -1.05 -1.30 -22.72
CA LYS A 95 -1.88 -1.07 -21.54
C LYS A 95 -2.33 0.39 -21.52
N VAL A 96 -2.84 0.86 -20.39
CA VAL A 96 -3.03 2.29 -20.15
C VAL A 96 -1.86 2.81 -19.33
N ASP A 97 -1.11 3.75 -19.90
CA ASP A 97 -0.08 4.51 -19.21
C ASP A 97 -0.69 5.80 -18.68
N GLY A 98 -1.25 5.73 -17.47
CA GLY A 98 -2.02 6.80 -16.83
C GLY A 98 -3.30 6.30 -16.15
N TYR A 99 -4.32 7.15 -16.10
CA TYR A 99 -5.61 6.86 -15.49
C TYR A 99 -6.60 6.11 -16.40
N VAL A 100 -7.24 5.12 -15.81
CA VAL A 100 -8.43 4.42 -16.31
C VAL A 100 -9.59 4.68 -15.35
N SER A 101 -10.78 4.90 -15.89
CA SER A 101 -12.01 5.04 -15.11
C SER A 101 -12.99 3.91 -15.42
N ILE A 102 -13.85 3.58 -14.46
CA ILE A 102 -14.99 2.69 -14.63
C ILE A 102 -16.26 3.41 -14.23
N ALA A 103 -17.37 3.08 -14.89
CA ALA A 103 -18.69 3.60 -14.55
C ALA A 103 -19.73 2.47 -14.50
N ASN A 104 -20.54 2.45 -13.44
CA ASN A 104 -21.56 1.43 -13.16
C ASN A 104 -21.00 0.00 -13.14
N LYS A 105 -19.85 -0.19 -12.48
CA LYS A 105 -19.15 -1.47 -12.37
C LYS A 105 -18.87 -1.80 -10.92
N GLN A 106 -19.20 -3.03 -10.52
CA GLN A 106 -18.87 -3.54 -9.20
C GLN A 106 -17.40 -4.00 -9.14
N ASP A 107 -17.02 -4.88 -10.06
CA ASP A 107 -15.67 -5.45 -10.10
C ASP A 107 -14.96 -5.06 -11.39
N PHE A 108 -13.66 -4.81 -11.30
CA PHE A 108 -12.83 -4.49 -12.46
C PHE A 108 -11.36 -4.75 -12.20
N ILE A 109 -10.60 -5.01 -13.25
CA ILE A 109 -9.13 -5.03 -13.21
C ILE A 109 -8.68 -3.84 -14.04
N PHE A 110 -8.03 -2.85 -13.44
CA PHE A 110 -7.52 -1.70 -14.17
C PHE A 110 -6.27 -2.12 -14.96
N PRO A 111 -6.23 -2.02 -16.30
CA PRO A 111 -5.06 -2.37 -17.12
C PRO A 111 -4.04 -1.22 -17.11
N VAL A 112 -3.67 -0.75 -15.93
CA VAL A 112 -2.74 0.37 -15.75
C VAL A 112 -1.30 -0.11 -15.70
N GLY A 113 -0.38 0.78 -16.05
CA GLY A 113 1.05 0.50 -16.06
C GLY A 113 1.86 1.77 -16.22
N ASP A 114 3.16 1.59 -16.40
CA ASP A 114 4.13 2.67 -16.65
C ASP A 114 5.12 2.18 -17.70
N ILE A 115 5.33 2.96 -18.76
CA ILE A 115 6.30 2.76 -19.85
C ILE A 115 6.32 1.32 -20.42
N ASP A 116 7.06 0.39 -19.83
CA ASP A 116 7.29 -0.97 -20.30
C ASP A 116 6.75 -2.04 -19.34
N LYS A 117 5.85 -1.67 -18.43
CA LYS A 117 5.37 -2.55 -17.36
C LYS A 117 3.87 -2.40 -17.11
N ILE A 118 3.16 -3.52 -17.10
CA ILE A 118 1.78 -3.57 -16.62
C ILE A 118 1.74 -3.88 -15.13
N ARG A 119 0.93 -3.12 -14.39
CA ARG A 119 0.74 -3.24 -12.95
C ARG A 119 -0.74 -3.14 -12.61
N PRO A 120 -1.53 -4.18 -12.95
CA PRO A 120 -2.96 -4.11 -12.78
C PRO A 120 -3.36 -4.00 -11.32
N LEU A 121 -4.38 -3.18 -11.06
CA LEU A 121 -5.09 -3.15 -9.80
C LEU A 121 -6.42 -3.86 -9.99
N GLN A 122 -6.67 -4.93 -9.25
CA GLN A 122 -7.98 -5.57 -9.23
C GLN A 122 -8.82 -4.95 -8.10
N LEU A 123 -10.01 -4.48 -8.44
CA LEU A 123 -11.00 -3.90 -7.53
C LEU A 123 -12.20 -4.85 -7.43
N GLU A 124 -12.59 -5.17 -6.20
CA GLU A 124 -13.79 -5.94 -5.87
C GLU A 124 -14.63 -5.16 -4.86
N SER A 125 -15.75 -4.61 -5.30
CA SER A 125 -16.57 -3.71 -4.49
C SER A 125 -17.80 -4.41 -3.90
N GLU A 126 -18.28 -3.93 -2.76
CA GLU A 126 -19.50 -4.47 -2.13
C GLU A 126 -20.78 -4.17 -2.93
N SER A 127 -20.72 -3.16 -3.81
CA SER A 127 -21.79 -2.79 -4.74
C SER A 127 -21.23 -2.10 -5.97
N SER A 128 -22.07 -1.80 -6.96
CA SER A 128 -21.64 -1.12 -8.19
C SER A 128 -21.10 0.28 -7.90
N ASN A 129 -19.90 0.58 -8.39
CA ASN A 129 -19.33 1.93 -8.37
C ASN A 129 -20.00 2.77 -9.45
N ASN A 130 -20.56 3.92 -9.04
CA ASN A 130 -21.01 4.93 -10.01
C ASN A 130 -19.84 5.39 -10.87
N MET A 131 -18.71 5.67 -10.21
CA MET A 131 -17.40 5.96 -10.79
C MET A 131 -16.33 5.36 -9.88
N ALA A 132 -15.25 4.86 -10.47
CA ALA A 132 -13.99 4.64 -9.80
C ALA A 132 -12.85 4.81 -10.82
N SER A 133 -11.66 5.18 -10.38
CA SER A 133 -10.51 5.39 -11.27
C SER A 133 -9.22 4.97 -10.61
N SER A 134 -8.25 4.53 -11.42
CA SER A 134 -6.93 4.19 -10.92
C SER A 134 -5.84 4.50 -11.94
N ALA A 135 -4.66 4.80 -11.44
CA ALA A 135 -3.40 4.89 -12.17
C ALA A 135 -2.27 4.24 -11.37
N TYR A 136 -1.24 3.80 -12.08
CA TYR A 136 -0.03 3.23 -11.51
C TYR A 136 1.16 4.19 -11.68
N PHE A 137 2.03 4.19 -10.67
CA PHE A 137 3.23 5.02 -10.60
C PHE A 137 4.43 4.16 -10.19
N TYR A 138 5.44 4.07 -11.05
CA TYR A 138 6.73 3.44 -10.74
C TYR A 138 7.73 4.48 -10.22
N GLU A 139 7.42 5.08 -9.06
CA GLU A 139 8.26 6.10 -8.44
C GLU A 139 8.13 6.07 -6.90
N ASP A 140 9.02 6.82 -6.24
CA ASP A 140 9.06 6.91 -4.78
C ASP A 140 7.92 7.79 -4.23
N PRO A 141 7.01 7.27 -3.38
CA PRO A 141 5.94 8.04 -2.75
C PRO A 141 6.46 9.18 -1.85
N ASN A 142 7.73 9.19 -1.45
CA ASN A 142 8.35 10.32 -0.77
C ASN A 142 8.65 11.50 -1.70
N SER A 143 8.66 11.30 -3.02
CA SER A 143 8.96 12.31 -4.04
C SER A 143 8.14 12.08 -5.32
N PRO A 144 6.80 12.12 -5.23
CA PRO A 144 5.93 11.85 -6.36
C PRO A 144 6.01 12.96 -7.41
N SER A 145 5.91 12.62 -8.69
CA SER A 145 6.12 13.53 -9.82
C SER A 145 4.89 14.38 -10.17
N THR A 146 3.68 13.87 -9.91
CA THR A 146 2.41 14.53 -10.28
C THR A 146 1.59 15.02 -9.09
N PHE A 147 1.95 14.63 -7.87
CA PHE A 147 1.23 14.99 -6.65
C PHE A 147 1.80 16.27 -6.03
N THR A 148 0.93 17.04 -5.36
CA THR A 148 1.35 18.24 -4.62
C THR A 148 1.83 17.92 -3.21
N ASN A 149 1.40 16.78 -2.66
CA ASN A 149 1.80 16.26 -1.36
C ASN A 149 2.91 15.22 -1.51
N THR A 150 3.65 14.99 -0.42
CA THR A 150 4.63 13.90 -0.29
C THR A 150 4.14 12.91 0.77
N PHE A 151 4.36 11.62 0.58
CA PHE A 151 3.84 10.56 1.45
C PHE A 151 4.99 9.92 2.24
N ASN A 152 5.45 10.62 3.29
CA ASN A 152 6.62 10.19 4.06
C ASN A 152 6.46 8.75 4.59
N THR A 153 7.24 7.80 4.06
CA THR A 153 7.18 6.37 4.40
C THR A 153 7.62 6.06 5.83
N ASP A 154 8.26 7.00 6.52
CA ASP A 154 8.56 6.89 7.95
C ASP A 154 7.38 7.27 8.86
N THR A 155 6.42 8.04 8.35
CA THR A 155 5.19 8.39 9.08
C THR A 155 4.16 7.28 8.90
N LYS A 156 4.28 6.22 9.69
CA LYS A 156 3.46 5.01 9.62
C LYS A 156 2.93 4.59 10.98
N ALA A 157 1.80 3.88 11.00
CA ALA A 157 1.23 3.31 12.22
C ALA A 157 2.21 2.30 12.86
N ASP A 158 2.22 2.19 14.19
CA ASP A 158 3.18 1.39 14.97
C ASP A 158 3.23 -0.11 14.60
N ILE A 159 2.19 -0.65 13.96
CA ILE A 159 2.15 -2.04 13.50
C ILE A 159 2.94 -2.26 12.20
N LEU A 160 3.17 -1.20 11.43
CA LEU A 160 3.91 -1.24 10.17
C LEU A 160 5.41 -1.07 10.43
N THR A 161 6.21 -1.99 9.90
CA THR A 161 7.67 -1.98 10.05
C THR A 161 8.36 -1.26 8.89
N ALA A 162 7.77 -1.33 7.69
CA ALA A 162 8.22 -0.60 6.51
C ALA A 162 7.08 -0.36 5.50
N VAL A 163 7.28 0.64 4.64
CA VAL A 163 6.43 0.98 3.49
C VAL A 163 7.32 1.04 2.26
N SER A 164 6.87 0.48 1.14
CA SER A 164 7.63 0.45 -0.12
C SER A 164 7.89 1.87 -0.64
N THR A 165 9.09 2.06 -1.20
CA THR A 165 9.49 3.30 -1.86
C THR A 165 9.64 3.14 -3.38
N TYR A 166 9.13 2.05 -3.97
CA TYR A 166 9.41 1.68 -5.35
C TYR A 166 8.25 1.98 -6.31
N GLU A 167 7.01 1.86 -5.82
CA GLU A 167 5.83 2.01 -6.66
C GLU A 167 4.59 2.29 -5.80
N PHE A 168 3.56 2.86 -6.39
CA PHE A 168 2.25 3.02 -5.76
C PHE A 168 1.13 3.09 -6.79
N TRP A 169 -0.09 2.96 -6.31
CA TRP A 169 -1.31 3.16 -7.09
C TRP A 169 -2.09 4.32 -6.48
N ASP A 170 -2.66 5.13 -7.36
CA ASP A 170 -3.76 6.00 -7.01
C ASP A 170 -5.08 5.29 -7.33
N LEU A 171 -6.04 5.35 -6.42
CA LEU A 171 -7.35 4.73 -6.55
C LEU A 171 -8.40 5.63 -5.90
N ASP A 172 -9.31 6.11 -6.73
CA ASP A 172 -10.53 6.76 -6.28
C ASP A 172 -11.71 5.81 -6.41
N ALA A 173 -12.39 5.54 -5.30
CA ALA A 173 -13.65 4.80 -5.24
C ALA A 173 -14.41 5.14 -3.94
N ASP A 174 -15.68 5.53 -4.09
CA ASP A 174 -16.58 5.84 -2.96
C ASP A 174 -17.16 4.58 -2.30
N THR A 175 -17.20 3.46 -3.03
CA THR A 175 -17.77 2.21 -2.52
C THR A 175 -16.74 1.46 -1.72
N THR A 176 -17.13 0.93 -0.56
CA THR A 176 -16.32 -0.03 0.19
C THR A 176 -15.90 -1.19 -0.70
N SER A 177 -14.59 -1.42 -0.77
CA SER A 177 -13.98 -2.34 -1.72
C SER A 177 -12.78 -3.06 -1.12
N LYS A 178 -12.43 -4.20 -1.73
CA LYS A 178 -11.12 -4.83 -1.60
C LYS A 178 -10.32 -4.56 -2.86
N VAL A 179 -9.00 -4.51 -2.70
CA VAL A 179 -8.08 -4.43 -3.83
C VAL A 179 -7.09 -5.58 -3.78
N THR A 180 -6.74 -6.09 -4.95
CA THR A 180 -5.65 -7.07 -5.11
C THR A 180 -4.56 -6.45 -5.96
N LEU A 181 -3.36 -6.39 -5.41
CA LEU A 181 -2.15 -5.91 -6.07
C LEU A 181 -1.22 -7.08 -6.35
N ARG A 182 -0.51 -7.00 -7.47
CA ARG A 182 0.49 -7.99 -7.88
C ARG A 182 1.87 -7.36 -7.87
N TRP A 183 2.87 -8.15 -7.51
CA TRP A 183 4.27 -7.75 -7.55
C TRP A 183 5.07 -8.69 -8.43
N ASP A 184 6.24 -8.21 -8.86
CA ASP A 184 7.30 -9.02 -9.43
C ASP A 184 8.67 -8.57 -8.91
N THR A 185 9.77 -9.00 -9.55
CA THR A 185 11.14 -8.68 -9.16
C THR A 185 11.41 -7.17 -9.09
N ASP A 186 10.74 -6.36 -9.88
CA ASP A 186 10.97 -4.92 -9.91
C ASP A 186 10.30 -4.18 -8.74
N SER A 187 9.37 -4.85 -8.05
CA SER A 187 8.78 -4.38 -6.80
C SER A 187 9.76 -4.47 -5.63
N THR A 188 10.84 -5.24 -5.80
CA THR A 188 11.97 -5.36 -4.87
C THR A 188 11.54 -5.69 -3.42
N ILE A 189 10.57 -6.60 -3.28
CA ILE A 189 9.93 -6.95 -2.01
C ILE A 189 10.94 -7.38 -0.94
N GLU A 190 11.96 -8.14 -1.34
CA GLU A 190 13.07 -8.59 -0.47
C GLU A 190 13.87 -7.48 0.22
N ASN A 191 13.80 -6.23 -0.27
CA ASN A 191 14.54 -5.12 0.33
C ASN A 191 13.89 -4.57 1.61
N PHE A 192 12.60 -4.84 1.83
CA PHE A 192 11.87 -4.28 2.97
C PHE A 192 10.97 -5.28 3.69
N VAL A 193 10.85 -6.52 3.19
CA VAL A 193 10.07 -7.59 3.80
C VAL A 193 10.99 -8.77 4.13
N ASP A 194 11.07 -9.15 5.41
CA ASP A 194 11.89 -10.28 5.85
C ASP A 194 11.17 -11.64 5.71
N VAL A 195 9.85 -11.63 5.93
CA VAL A 195 8.97 -12.81 5.84
C VAL A 195 7.86 -12.47 4.87
N ILE A 196 7.77 -13.19 3.75
CA ILE A 196 6.86 -12.83 2.67
C ILE A 196 5.40 -12.77 3.14
N GLU A 197 5.01 -13.62 4.10
CA GLU A 197 3.68 -13.64 4.72
C GLU A 197 3.31 -12.36 5.47
N ASP A 198 4.29 -11.52 5.80
CA ASP A 198 4.10 -10.23 6.46
C ASP A 198 3.87 -9.06 5.50
N ILE A 199 3.89 -9.31 4.18
CA ILE A 199 3.53 -8.28 3.19
C ILE A 199 2.08 -7.83 3.40
N ARG A 200 1.83 -6.53 3.26
CA ARG A 200 0.51 -5.90 3.37
C ARG A 200 0.29 -4.94 2.23
N ILE A 201 -0.98 -4.66 1.96
CA ILE A 201 -1.34 -3.41 1.30
C ILE A 201 -1.40 -2.34 2.39
N VAL A 202 -0.85 -1.16 2.11
CA VAL A 202 -0.88 0.00 3.00
C VAL A 202 -1.40 1.21 2.25
N GLY A 203 -2.05 2.13 2.95
CA GLY A 203 -2.63 3.34 2.36
C GLY A 203 -2.25 4.60 3.13
N TRP A 204 -2.03 5.70 2.43
CA TRP A 204 -1.78 7.00 3.05
C TRP A 204 -3.10 7.66 3.45
N ASN A 205 -3.42 7.65 4.74
CA ASN A 205 -4.67 8.21 5.25
C ASN A 205 -4.67 9.75 5.16
N LYS A 206 -5.62 10.33 4.42
CA LYS A 206 -5.67 11.79 4.14
C LYS A 206 -5.97 12.63 5.38
N ALA A 207 -6.76 12.10 6.30
CA ALA A 207 -7.15 12.82 7.51
C ALA A 207 -6.02 12.84 8.56
N LEU A 208 -5.30 11.71 8.67
CA LEU A 208 -4.29 11.51 9.70
C LEU A 208 -2.86 11.82 9.21
N ASN A 209 -2.63 11.86 7.89
CA ASN A 209 -1.31 11.99 7.28
C ASN A 209 -0.33 10.92 7.79
N ILE A 210 -0.78 9.66 7.76
CA ILE A 210 -0.03 8.49 8.23
C ILE A 210 -0.34 7.30 7.32
N TRP A 211 0.66 6.44 7.11
CA TRP A 211 0.47 5.14 6.48
C TRP A 211 -0.25 4.17 7.44
N GLU A 212 -1.34 3.59 6.97
CA GLU A 212 -2.12 2.59 7.71
C GLU A 212 -2.09 1.23 7.01
N ASN A 213 -2.20 0.17 7.80
CA ASN A 213 -2.31 -1.20 7.30
C ASN A 213 -3.71 -1.43 6.71
N LEU A 214 -3.77 -1.70 5.40
CA LEU A 214 -4.99 -2.10 4.70
C LEU A 214 -5.13 -3.61 4.58
N GLY A 215 -4.22 -4.39 5.15
CA GLY A 215 -4.40 -5.82 5.36
C GLY A 215 -3.75 -6.73 4.32
N ASN A 216 -3.98 -8.02 4.54
CA ASN A 216 -3.57 -9.16 3.70
C ASN A 216 -4.57 -10.29 3.98
N THR A 217 -5.75 -10.23 3.34
CA THR A 217 -6.80 -11.24 3.51
C THR A 217 -6.59 -12.47 2.64
N ALA A 218 -5.83 -12.33 1.55
CA ALA A 218 -5.39 -13.40 0.70
C ALA A 218 -4.05 -13.05 0.08
N MET A 219 -3.16 -14.04 -0.01
CA MET A 219 -1.84 -13.88 -0.57
C MET A 219 -1.36 -15.20 -1.18
N ALA A 220 -0.60 -15.11 -2.26
CA ALA A 220 0.26 -16.19 -2.73
C ALA A 220 1.47 -15.61 -3.47
N GLY A 221 2.61 -16.29 -3.38
CA GLY A 221 3.81 -15.89 -4.08
C GLY A 221 5.09 -16.16 -3.29
N ASN A 222 6.16 -15.54 -3.76
CA ASN A 222 7.47 -15.46 -3.11
C ASN A 222 8.02 -14.03 -3.30
N PHE A 223 9.29 -13.79 -2.97
CA PHE A 223 9.90 -12.47 -3.13
C PHE A 223 9.97 -12.00 -4.60
N ASP A 224 10.03 -12.91 -5.57
CA ASP A 224 10.15 -12.59 -6.99
C ASP A 224 8.81 -12.28 -7.67
N SER A 225 7.69 -12.85 -7.18
CA SER A 225 6.37 -12.62 -7.76
C SER A 225 5.23 -13.12 -6.87
N GLY A 226 4.08 -12.45 -6.97
CA GLY A 226 2.87 -12.86 -6.25
C GLY A 226 1.75 -11.85 -6.28
N TYR A 227 0.78 -12.03 -5.37
CA TYR A 227 -0.31 -11.09 -5.13
C TYR A 227 -0.69 -11.04 -3.66
N VAL A 228 -1.26 -9.91 -3.25
CA VAL A 228 -1.85 -9.68 -1.93
C VAL A 228 -3.17 -8.93 -2.07
N THR A 229 -4.14 -9.28 -1.25
CA THR A 229 -5.49 -8.68 -1.23
C THR A 229 -5.72 -7.96 0.10
N SER A 230 -6.24 -6.74 0.06
CA SER A 230 -6.56 -5.93 1.24
C SER A 230 -7.74 -6.49 2.05
N ASP A 231 -7.95 -5.94 3.24
CA ASP A 231 -9.25 -5.84 3.90
C ASP A 231 -10.19 -4.91 3.12
N SER A 232 -11.46 -4.86 3.52
CA SER A 232 -12.42 -3.92 2.94
C SER A 232 -12.18 -2.50 3.47
N PHE A 233 -12.07 -1.52 2.58
CA PHE A 233 -11.89 -0.10 2.93
C PHE A 233 -12.58 0.81 1.90
N ILE A 234 -12.71 2.11 2.21
CA ILE A 234 -13.17 3.13 1.26
C ILE A 234 -11.90 3.78 0.67
N ALA A 235 -11.68 3.63 -0.64
CA ALA A 235 -10.46 4.11 -1.27
C ALA A 235 -10.30 5.63 -1.13
N ASN A 236 -11.42 6.38 -1.21
CA ASN A 236 -11.45 7.83 -1.07
C ASN A 236 -11.05 8.36 0.33
N ASP A 237 -10.81 7.52 1.33
CA ASP A 237 -10.20 7.95 2.61
C ASP A 237 -8.66 8.04 2.52
N TYR A 238 -8.07 7.46 1.48
CA TYR A 238 -6.63 7.39 1.24
C TYR A 238 -6.25 8.20 -0.01
N GLU A 239 -5.01 8.67 -0.08
CA GLU A 239 -4.50 9.36 -1.28
C GLU A 239 -3.86 8.37 -2.25
N ILE A 240 -3.04 7.45 -1.74
CA ILE A 240 -2.38 6.40 -2.52
C ILE A 240 -2.31 5.11 -1.71
N ILE A 241 -2.13 4.00 -2.41
CA ILE A 241 -1.86 2.69 -1.82
C ILE A 241 -0.57 2.08 -2.38
N THR A 242 0.12 1.29 -1.57
CA THR A 242 1.34 0.58 -1.99
C THR A 242 1.53 -0.69 -1.13
N PHE A 243 2.66 -1.37 -1.29
CA PHE A 243 3.10 -2.46 -0.44
C PHE A 243 3.73 -1.93 0.84
N GLY A 244 3.54 -2.66 1.92
CA GLY A 244 4.30 -2.49 3.15
C GLY A 244 4.50 -3.84 3.84
N THR A 245 5.05 -3.79 5.03
CA THR A 245 5.10 -4.95 5.93
C THR A 245 4.66 -4.54 7.32
N SER A 246 4.06 -5.49 8.03
CA SER A 246 3.63 -5.32 9.40
C SER A 246 4.23 -6.40 10.28
N LEU A 247 4.41 -6.09 11.56
CA LEU A 247 4.64 -7.13 12.55
C LEU A 247 3.52 -8.18 12.49
N SER A 248 3.88 -9.45 12.64
CA SER A 248 2.92 -10.52 12.87
C SER A 248 3.33 -11.33 14.10
N ALA A 249 2.36 -12.05 14.68
CA ALA A 249 2.60 -12.91 15.83
C ALA A 249 3.67 -13.98 15.55
N ASP A 250 3.74 -14.43 14.29
CA ASP A 250 4.67 -15.48 13.85
C ASP A 250 6.08 -14.92 13.58
N SER A 251 6.23 -13.63 13.29
CA SER A 251 7.51 -12.96 13.06
C SER A 251 8.05 -12.19 14.27
N VAL A 252 7.34 -12.17 15.41
CA VAL A 252 7.88 -11.57 16.63
C VAL A 252 9.14 -12.32 17.08
N ASN A 253 10.30 -11.73 16.86
CA ASN A 253 11.52 -12.15 17.51
C ASN A 253 11.60 -11.53 18.91
N PHE A 254 11.97 -12.35 19.89
CA PHE A 254 12.24 -11.88 21.24
C PHE A 254 13.70 -12.12 21.56
N ASP A 255 14.49 -11.06 21.46
CA ASP A 255 15.90 -11.08 21.76
C ASP A 255 16.19 -10.89 23.26
N ASN A 256 17.48 -10.87 23.60
CA ASN A 256 17.94 -10.40 24.90
C ASN A 256 18.37 -8.93 24.79
N TYR A 257 18.06 -8.15 25.81
CA TYR A 257 18.16 -6.70 25.72
C TYR A 257 19.31 -6.15 26.57
N PHE A 258 19.92 -5.06 26.09
CA PHE A 258 20.82 -4.21 26.87
C PHE A 258 20.09 -2.88 27.12
N VAL A 259 20.11 -2.40 28.37
CA VAL A 259 19.51 -1.12 28.76
C VAL A 259 20.55 -0.29 29.50
N SER A 260 20.76 0.94 29.05
CA SER A 260 21.70 1.92 29.59
C SER A 260 21.02 3.27 29.80
N PRO A 261 20.36 3.51 30.94
CA PRO A 261 19.62 4.75 31.20
C PRO A 261 20.58 5.91 31.52
N ASN A 262 21.30 6.41 30.53
CA ASN A 262 22.28 7.51 30.64
C ASN A 262 21.82 8.78 29.91
N ASN A 263 20.65 8.76 29.27
CA ASN A 263 20.06 9.82 28.45
C ASN A 263 20.93 10.20 27.23
N ASP A 264 21.64 9.24 26.64
CA ASP A 264 22.35 9.45 25.37
C ASP A 264 21.47 9.19 24.14
N GLY A 265 20.23 8.73 24.35
CA GLY A 265 19.25 8.40 23.31
C GLY A 265 19.35 6.97 22.80
N VAL A 266 20.30 6.17 23.29
CA VAL A 266 20.59 4.81 22.83
C VAL A 266 20.36 3.83 23.98
N ASN A 267 19.42 2.89 23.80
CA ASN A 267 19.08 1.86 24.79
C ASN A 267 18.70 2.41 26.18
N ASP A 268 18.24 3.66 26.27
CA ASP A 268 17.80 4.28 27.53
C ASP A 268 16.62 3.55 28.17
N PHE A 269 15.78 2.93 27.33
CA PHE A 269 14.59 2.19 27.74
C PHE A 269 14.60 0.78 27.16
N LEU A 270 13.97 -0.14 27.88
CA LEU A 270 13.64 -1.45 27.34
C LEU A 270 12.51 -1.34 26.34
N TYR A 271 12.85 -1.42 25.06
CA TYR A 271 11.92 -1.28 23.96
C TYR A 271 11.54 -2.65 23.37
N PHE A 272 10.24 -2.89 23.20
CA PHE A 272 9.69 -4.02 22.46
C PHE A 272 8.81 -3.48 21.33
N GLU A 273 9.17 -3.81 20.09
CA GLU A 273 8.36 -3.46 18.91
C GLU A 273 7.00 -4.19 18.94
N SER A 274 6.99 -5.44 19.38
CA SER A 274 5.80 -6.31 19.48
C SER A 274 4.69 -5.81 20.41
N ILE A 275 4.89 -4.73 21.17
CA ILE A 275 3.80 -4.07 21.90
C ILE A 275 2.72 -3.55 20.97
N SER A 276 3.05 -3.15 19.74
CA SER A 276 2.05 -2.69 18.77
C SER A 276 1.05 -3.78 18.35
N LEU A 277 1.40 -5.06 18.56
CA LEU A 277 0.49 -6.19 18.38
C LEU A 277 -0.44 -6.45 19.59
N SER A 278 -0.18 -5.80 20.73
CA SER A 278 -1.09 -5.83 21.89
C SER A 278 -1.11 -4.48 22.63
N PRO A 279 -1.59 -3.40 21.98
CA PRO A 279 -1.63 -2.06 22.56
C PRO A 279 -2.52 -2.05 23.81
N ASP A 280 -2.04 -1.47 24.90
CA ASP A 280 -2.69 -1.37 26.22
C ASP A 280 -3.05 -2.70 26.92
N ASN A 281 -3.25 -3.80 26.19
CA ASN A 281 -3.61 -5.12 26.72
C ASN A 281 -2.40 -6.04 26.90
N ASN A 282 -1.26 -5.48 27.30
CA ASN A 282 -0.05 -6.24 27.59
C ASN A 282 0.38 -6.09 29.06
N ASN A 283 1.32 -6.92 29.50
CA ASN A 283 1.96 -6.79 30.80
C ASN A 283 3.46 -7.11 30.72
N LEU A 284 4.27 -6.22 31.29
CA LEU A 284 5.69 -6.45 31.52
C LEU A 284 5.98 -6.65 33.01
N LYS A 285 6.63 -7.76 33.34
CA LYS A 285 7.22 -8.02 34.67
C LYS A 285 8.72 -8.21 34.55
N ILE A 286 9.49 -7.57 35.42
CA ILE A 286 10.93 -7.74 35.51
C ILE A 286 11.28 -8.26 36.90
N TYR A 287 12.17 -9.23 36.93
CA TYR A 287 12.65 -9.97 38.10
C TYR A 287 14.15 -9.76 38.25
N ASN A 288 14.61 -9.61 39.49
CA ASN A 288 16.04 -9.66 39.78
C ASN A 288 16.57 -11.12 39.74
N ARG A 289 17.89 -11.26 39.89
CA ARG A 289 18.59 -12.56 39.92
C ARG A 289 18.10 -13.57 40.98
N TRP A 290 17.33 -13.12 41.97
CA TRP A 290 16.75 -13.96 43.02
C TRP A 290 15.27 -14.30 42.77
N GLY A 291 14.74 -13.98 41.58
CA GLY A 291 13.35 -14.24 41.21
C GLY A 291 12.33 -13.32 41.88
N ARG A 292 12.76 -12.20 42.48
CA ARG A 292 11.82 -11.19 43.03
C ARG A 292 11.47 -10.17 41.97
N VAL A 293 10.17 -9.87 41.84
CA VAL A 293 9.69 -8.79 40.97
C VAL A 293 10.28 -7.47 41.44
N VAL A 294 10.85 -6.72 40.50
CA VAL A 294 11.37 -5.36 40.69
C VAL A 294 10.62 -4.32 39.86
N TYR A 295 9.92 -4.77 38.82
CA TYR A 295 9.07 -3.94 38.00
C TYR A 295 7.84 -4.71 37.53
N ASN A 296 6.68 -4.08 37.53
CA ASN A 296 5.44 -4.62 36.98
C ASN A 296 4.60 -3.49 36.40
N LYS A 297 4.27 -3.55 35.10
CA LYS A 297 3.40 -2.57 34.45
C LYS A 297 2.40 -3.28 33.54
N GLU A 298 1.12 -3.06 33.82
CA GLU A 298 0.02 -3.34 32.89
C GLU A 298 -0.04 -2.22 31.85
N GLY A 299 -0.36 -2.55 30.59
CA GLY A 299 -0.28 -1.59 29.48
C GLY A 299 1.13 -1.01 29.38
N TYR A 300 2.15 -1.89 29.29
CA TYR A 300 3.52 -1.44 29.11
C TYR A 300 3.65 -0.75 27.75
N ASN A 301 4.34 0.39 27.76
CA ASN A 301 4.47 1.30 26.63
C ASN A 301 5.93 1.76 26.45
N ASN A 302 6.89 0.82 26.54
CA ASN A 302 8.33 1.08 26.32
C ASN A 302 8.95 2.14 27.24
N THR A 303 8.55 2.16 28.51
CA THR A 303 8.96 3.19 29.50
C THR A 303 9.92 2.73 30.60
N PHE A 304 10.36 1.47 30.59
CA PHE A 304 11.26 0.97 31.63
C PHE A 304 12.70 1.41 31.37
N GLY A 305 13.19 2.36 32.16
CA GLY A 305 14.58 2.87 32.14
C GLY A 305 15.36 2.51 33.41
N GLY A 306 15.23 1.26 33.89
CA GLY A 306 16.02 0.78 35.05
C GLY A 306 15.53 1.23 36.43
N ILE A 307 14.34 1.81 36.56
CA ILE A 307 13.77 2.24 37.85
C ILE A 307 12.75 1.19 38.35
N ALA A 308 12.86 0.79 39.62
CA ALA A 308 11.91 -0.11 40.25
C ALA A 308 10.57 0.59 40.52
N ASN A 309 9.44 -0.10 40.31
CA ASN A 309 8.09 0.43 40.58
C ASN A 309 7.26 -0.43 41.57
N VAL A 310 7.94 -1.30 42.32
CA VAL A 310 7.31 -2.23 43.28
C VAL A 310 7.90 -2.10 44.68
N LYS A 311 7.07 -2.29 45.70
CA LYS A 311 7.47 -2.15 47.10
C LYS A 311 8.19 -3.41 47.63
N GLY A 312 9.28 -3.22 48.38
CA GLY A 312 9.87 -4.25 49.25
C GLY A 312 11.12 -4.99 48.73
N VAL A 313 11.64 -4.63 47.55
CA VAL A 313 12.89 -5.20 47.00
C VAL A 313 13.97 -4.13 46.85
N VAL A 314 13.57 -2.98 46.31
CA VAL A 314 14.26 -1.70 46.38
C VAL A 314 13.16 -0.69 46.75
N THR A 315 13.50 0.47 47.31
CA THR A 315 12.51 1.53 47.51
C THR A 315 11.92 1.90 46.15
N ASP A 316 10.59 1.96 46.07
CA ASP A 316 9.86 2.38 44.87
C ASP A 316 10.40 3.73 44.36
N GLY A 317 10.74 3.83 43.08
CA GLY A 317 11.39 5.00 42.48
C GLY A 317 12.92 5.03 42.51
N ASN A 318 13.59 4.02 43.07
CA ASN A 318 15.06 3.92 43.02
C ASN A 318 15.55 3.24 41.73
N ALA A 319 16.70 3.69 41.25
CA ALA A 319 17.48 3.00 40.23
C ALA A 319 17.87 1.59 40.69
N LEU A 320 17.68 0.61 39.81
CA LEU A 320 18.12 -0.76 40.00
C LEU A 320 19.64 -0.84 39.83
N PRO A 321 20.37 -1.66 40.59
CA PRO A 321 21.82 -1.83 40.38
C PRO A 321 22.16 -2.46 39.03
N ASP A 322 23.38 -2.27 38.57
CA ASP A 322 23.90 -2.97 37.39
C ASP A 322 23.79 -4.50 37.51
N GLY A 323 23.43 -5.13 36.40
CA GLY A 323 23.48 -6.58 36.25
C GLY A 323 22.36 -7.18 35.44
N VAL A 324 22.23 -8.50 35.55
CA VAL A 324 21.24 -9.28 34.80
C VAL A 324 19.92 -9.33 35.55
N TYR A 325 18.87 -9.02 34.80
CA TYR A 325 17.47 -9.12 35.16
C TYR A 325 16.76 -10.06 34.19
N PHE A 326 15.63 -10.61 34.61
CA PHE A 326 14.78 -11.46 33.76
C PHE A 326 13.46 -10.77 33.54
N TYR A 327 12.90 -10.83 32.34
CA TYR A 327 11.59 -10.29 32.08
C TYR A 327 10.62 -11.36 31.61
N VAL A 328 9.34 -11.10 31.87
CA VAL A 328 8.22 -11.81 31.28
C VAL A 328 7.33 -10.76 30.63
N LEU A 329 7.21 -10.83 29.31
CA LEU A 329 6.30 -10.01 28.51
C LEU A 329 5.10 -10.86 28.10
N ASN A 330 3.90 -10.36 28.36
CA ASN A 330 2.65 -11.02 28.04
C ASN A 330 1.82 -10.12 27.12
N LEU A 331 1.75 -10.48 25.84
CA LEU A 331 0.97 -9.82 24.79
C LEU A 331 -0.35 -10.58 24.64
N ARG A 332 -1.42 -10.09 25.27
CA ARG A 332 -2.65 -10.89 25.45
C ARG A 332 -3.47 -10.98 24.17
N ASP A 333 -3.41 -9.98 23.29
CA ASP A 333 -4.21 -9.95 22.06
C ASP A 333 -3.77 -11.03 21.07
N ILE A 334 -2.46 -11.30 21.01
CA ILE A 334 -1.88 -12.37 20.19
C ILE A 334 -1.57 -13.64 21.00
N SER A 335 -1.98 -13.70 22.27
CA SER A 335 -1.76 -14.85 23.17
C SER A 335 -0.29 -15.28 23.32
N ILE A 336 0.65 -14.35 23.17
CA ILE A 336 2.08 -14.62 23.32
C ILE A 336 2.54 -14.28 24.74
N LYS A 337 3.26 -15.21 25.36
CA LYS A 337 3.97 -15.00 26.61
C LYS A 337 5.42 -15.40 26.45
N HIS A 338 6.31 -14.43 26.54
CA HIS A 338 7.74 -14.62 26.35
C HIS A 338 8.52 -14.36 27.63
N GLN A 339 9.65 -15.07 27.81
CA GLN A 339 10.61 -14.83 28.88
C GLN A 339 12.02 -14.64 28.29
N GLY A 340 12.72 -13.61 28.75
CA GLY A 340 14.09 -13.34 28.33
C GLY A 340 14.89 -12.69 29.45
N TYR A 341 16.10 -12.23 29.13
CA TYR A 341 16.92 -11.46 30.07
C TYR A 341 17.27 -10.07 29.54
N ILE A 342 17.54 -9.18 30.49
CA ILE A 342 18.02 -7.83 30.28
C ILE A 342 19.34 -7.69 31.02
N TYR A 343 20.34 -7.12 30.37
CA TYR A 343 21.48 -6.56 31.07
C TYR A 343 21.25 -5.06 31.28
N LEU A 344 21.18 -4.63 32.54
CA LEU A 344 21.10 -3.23 32.91
C LEU A 344 22.51 -2.74 33.27
N GLY A 345 22.98 -1.68 32.61
CA GLY A 345 24.31 -1.11 32.82
C GLY A 345 24.32 0.40 32.73
N TYR A 346 24.67 1.10 33.81
CA TYR A 346 24.95 2.53 33.79
C TYR A 346 26.40 2.74 33.33
N GLN A 347 26.58 3.01 32.03
CA GLN A 347 27.88 3.47 31.55
C GLN A 347 28.15 4.87 32.12
N ASN A 348 29.31 5.04 32.78
CA ASN A 348 29.78 6.33 33.29
C ASN A 348 30.53 7.13 32.23
#